data_AF-A0A3R6R2R9-F1
#
_entry.id   AF-A0A3R6R2R9-F1
#
_cell.length_a   1.000
_cell.length_b   1.000
_cell.length_c   1.000
_cell.angle_alpha   90.00
_cell.angle_beta   90.00
_cell.angle_gamma   90.00
#
_symmetry.space_group_name_H-M   'P 1'
#
loop_
_entity.id
_entity.type
_entity.pdbx_description
1 polymer ?
#
loop_
_entity_poly.entity_id
_entity_poly.type
_entity_poly.pdbx_seq_one_letter_code
_entity_poly.pdbx_strand_id
1 'polypeptide(L)'
;MNVEKNIRGRQRVLVTVWIWHIVLILYILFIYSNSMRPAVQSSAESGRILRFLQKLAAESGVAVPWLTEHIVRKCAHFIEYTGLGMLLRQSDACVRRNRTVSEKMRIEDLVDRGDGTGRMCALTPDGHVWLELHRIAIFAVPFLDETIQLFTEGRSGQLSDVWLDMAGALTGTVLYLAARRIYLRIKKE
;
A
#
# COMPACT_ATOMS: atom_id res chain seq x y z
N MET A 1 12.48 -26.81 -24.64
CA MET A 1 11.63 -27.08 -23.45
C MET A 1 11.88 -26.13 -22.26
N ASN A 2 13.12 -25.64 -22.02
CA ASN A 2 13.40 -24.66 -20.94
C ASN A 2 12.92 -23.24 -21.24
N VAL A 3 13.04 -22.77 -22.48
CA VAL A 3 12.64 -21.40 -22.88
C VAL A 3 11.15 -21.14 -22.61
N GLU A 4 10.26 -22.05 -23.01
CA GLU A 4 8.81 -21.87 -22.81
C GLU A 4 8.40 -21.90 -21.32
N LYS A 5 9.05 -22.75 -20.51
CA LYS A 5 8.86 -22.78 -19.05
C LYS A 5 9.30 -21.47 -18.41
N ASN A 6 10.43 -20.92 -18.85
CA ASN A 6 10.96 -19.63 -18.40
C ASN A 6 10.01 -18.48 -18.76
N ILE A 7 9.52 -18.42 -20.00
CA ILE A 7 8.54 -17.41 -20.44
C ILE A 7 7.26 -17.48 -19.59
N ARG A 8 6.71 -18.68 -19.37
CA ARG A 8 5.51 -18.88 -18.54
C ARG A 8 5.74 -18.52 -17.08
N GLY A 9 6.93 -18.77 -16.56
CA GLY A 9 7.35 -18.36 -15.21
C GLY A 9 7.40 -16.84 -15.06
N ARG A 10 8.01 -16.14 -16.03
CA ARG A 10 8.08 -14.67 -16.06
C ARG A 10 6.69 -14.04 -16.18
N GLN A 11 5.85 -14.57 -17.07
CA GLN A 11 4.49 -14.07 -17.27
C GLN A 11 3.68 -14.11 -15.97
N ARG A 12 3.78 -15.19 -15.18
CA ARG A 12 3.11 -15.27 -13.87
C ARG A 12 3.58 -14.20 -12.88
N VAL A 13 4.87 -13.91 -12.85
CA VAL A 13 5.42 -12.87 -11.96
C VAL A 13 4.97 -11.48 -12.43
N LEU A 14 4.99 -11.20 -13.73
CA LEU A 14 4.49 -9.95 -14.29
C LEU A 14 3.01 -9.74 -14.01
N VAL A 15 2.17 -10.75 -14.23
CA VAL A 15 0.74 -10.70 -13.89
C VAL A 15 0.56 -10.37 -12.40
N THR A 16 1.33 -11.01 -11.52
CA THR A 16 1.28 -10.72 -10.08
C THR A 16 1.64 -9.25 -9.79
N VAL A 17 2.69 -8.72 -10.43
CA VAL A 17 3.08 -7.31 -10.30
C VAL A 17 1.93 -6.39 -10.72
N TRP A 18 1.29 -6.63 -11.86
CA TRP A 18 0.19 -5.80 -12.35
C TRP A 18 -1.03 -5.85 -11.44
N ILE A 19 -1.39 -7.03 -10.93
CA ILE A 19 -2.49 -7.19 -9.97
C ILE A 19 -2.25 -6.31 -8.74
N TRP A 20 -1.05 -6.36 -8.14
CA TRP A 20 -0.77 -5.56 -6.94
C TRP A 20 -0.72 -4.06 -7.21
N HIS A 21 -0.27 -3.62 -8.39
CA HIS A 21 -0.35 -2.20 -8.77
C HIS A 21 -1.80 -1.74 -8.95
N ILE A 22 -2.65 -2.55 -9.59
CA ILE A 22 -4.07 -2.22 -9.74
C ILE A 22 -4.73 -2.11 -8.37
N VAL A 23 -4.49 -3.07 -7.48
CA VAL A 23 -5.01 -3.04 -6.11
C VAL A 23 -4.52 -1.79 -5.36
N LEU A 24 -3.24 -1.45 -5.48
CA LEU A 24 -2.66 -0.26 -4.86
C LEU A 24 -3.31 1.03 -5.38
N ILE A 25 -3.47 1.16 -6.70
CA ILE A 25 -4.10 2.33 -7.32
C ILE A 25 -5.55 2.46 -6.85
N LEU A 26 -6.31 1.36 -6.86
CA LEU A 26 -7.69 1.35 -6.38
C LEU A 26 -7.78 1.74 -4.90
N TYR A 27 -6.82 1.32 -4.08
CA TYR A 27 -6.76 1.68 -2.67
C TYR A 27 -6.45 3.16 -2.44
N ILE A 28 -5.53 3.74 -3.22
CA ILE A 28 -5.25 5.18 -3.18
C ILE A 28 -6.48 5.98 -3.62
N LEU A 29 -7.16 5.56 -4.68
CA LEU A 29 -8.42 6.18 -5.12
C LEU A 29 -9.50 6.10 -4.05
N PHE A 30 -9.56 4.99 -3.30
CA PHE A 30 -10.45 4.84 -2.16
C PHE A 30 -10.14 5.86 -1.05
N ILE A 31 -8.86 6.04 -0.69
CA ILE A 31 -8.45 7.05 0.30
C ILE A 31 -8.85 8.46 -0.16
N TYR A 32 -8.50 8.84 -1.40
CA TYR A 32 -8.84 10.16 -1.92
C TYR A 32 -10.35 10.38 -2.04
N SER A 33 -11.12 9.34 -2.36
CA SER A 33 -12.59 9.39 -2.36
C SER A 33 -13.13 9.72 -0.96
N ASN A 34 -12.54 9.18 0.10
CA ASN A 34 -12.91 9.52 1.47
C ASN A 34 -12.50 10.94 1.85
N SER A 35 -11.35 11.42 1.39
CA SER A 35 -10.91 12.81 1.63
C SER A 35 -11.71 13.85 0.87
N MET A 36 -12.31 13.51 -0.27
CA MET A 36 -13.23 14.41 -1.00
C MET A 36 -14.59 14.59 -0.29
N ARG A 37 -14.88 13.84 0.79
CA ARG A 37 -16.17 13.93 1.49
C ARG A 37 -16.26 15.19 2.34
N PRO A 38 -17.34 16.00 2.20
CA PRO A 38 -17.56 17.19 3.03
C PRO A 38 -17.52 16.88 4.52
N ALA A 39 -17.09 17.85 5.33
CA ALA A 39 -16.91 17.67 6.77
C ALA A 39 -18.16 17.13 7.47
N VAL A 40 -19.35 17.63 7.12
CA VAL A 40 -20.63 17.19 7.69
C VAL A 40 -20.89 15.70 7.44
N GLN A 41 -20.57 15.19 6.24
CA GLN A 41 -20.76 13.78 5.91
C GLN A 41 -19.76 12.88 6.65
N SER A 42 -18.48 13.26 6.67
CA SER A 42 -17.46 12.52 7.42
C SER A 42 -17.73 12.50 8.92
N SER A 43 -18.25 13.62 9.45
CA SER A 43 -18.67 13.71 10.85
C SER A 43 -19.84 12.79 11.16
N ALA A 44 -20.83 12.71 10.27
CA ALA A 44 -21.94 11.77 10.42
C ALA A 44 -21.48 10.30 10.43
N GLU A 45 -20.52 9.93 9.59
CA GLU A 45 -19.94 8.56 9.55
C GLU A 45 -19.16 8.24 10.83
N SER A 46 -18.24 9.12 11.21
CA SER A 46 -17.44 8.98 12.43
C SER A 46 -18.34 8.96 13.68
N GLY A 47 -19.43 9.74 13.67
CA GLY A 47 -20.44 9.76 14.73
C GLY A 47 -21.26 8.47 14.83
N ARG A 48 -21.53 7.78 13.71
CA ARG A 48 -22.18 6.45 13.74
C ARG A 48 -21.27 5.42 14.38
N ILE A 49 -19.99 5.40 13.99
CA ILE A 49 -18.98 4.50 14.58
C ILE A 49 -18.81 4.82 16.07
N LEU A 50 -18.72 6.09 16.43
CA LEU A 50 -18.64 6.52 17.82
C LEU A 50 -19.81 5.98 18.67
N ARG A 51 -21.05 6.15 18.21
CA ARG A 51 -22.24 5.66 18.93
C ARG A 51 -22.23 4.14 19.08
N PHE A 52 -21.77 3.42 18.05
CA PHE A 52 -21.62 1.97 18.11
C PHE A 52 -20.58 1.56 19.16
N LEU A 53 -19.40 2.20 19.17
CA LEU A 53 -18.35 1.92 20.14
C LEU A 53 -18.77 2.28 21.58
N GLN A 54 -19.44 3.42 21.78
CA GLN A 54 -19.97 3.82 23.08
C GLN A 54 -21.03 2.83 23.59
N LYS A 55 -21.88 2.29 22.71
CA LYS A 55 -22.85 1.26 23.07
C LYS A 55 -22.17 -0.03 23.53
N LEU A 56 -21.17 -0.51 22.79
CA LEU A 56 -20.41 -1.70 23.17
C LEU A 56 -19.64 -1.50 24.50
N ALA A 57 -19.11 -0.30 24.71
CA ALA A 57 -18.43 0.05 25.97
C ALA A 57 -19.42 0.09 27.15
N ALA A 58 -20.60 0.66 26.94
CA ALA A 58 -21.66 0.67 27.96
C ALA A 58 -22.14 -0.74 28.32
N GLU A 59 -22.31 -1.62 27.32
CA GLU A 59 -22.67 -3.03 27.54
C GLU A 59 -21.59 -3.82 28.30
N SER A 60 -20.32 -3.41 28.20
CA SER A 60 -19.21 -3.98 28.96
C SER A 60 -18.96 -3.28 30.31
N GLY A 61 -19.79 -2.31 30.69
CA GLY A 61 -19.69 -1.57 31.95
C GLY A 61 -18.58 -0.52 32.00
N VAL A 62 -17.99 -0.16 30.84
CA VAL A 62 -16.88 0.79 30.75
C VAL A 62 -17.36 2.09 30.10
N ALA A 63 -17.28 3.20 30.82
CA ALA A 63 -17.52 4.52 30.24
C ALA A 63 -16.27 5.03 29.51
N VAL A 64 -16.43 5.48 28.26
CA VAL A 64 -15.33 6.03 27.43
C VAL A 64 -15.59 7.49 27.04
N PRO A 65 -15.61 8.43 28.01
CA PRO A 65 -15.89 9.85 27.74
C PRO A 65 -14.81 10.53 26.88
N TRP A 66 -13.61 9.97 26.84
CA TRP A 66 -12.51 10.44 26.00
C TRP A 66 -12.72 10.09 24.52
N LEU A 67 -13.56 9.10 24.20
CA LEU A 67 -13.81 8.69 22.83
C LEU A 67 -14.70 9.73 22.15
N THR A 68 -14.11 10.48 21.23
CA THR A 68 -14.80 11.52 20.46
C THR A 68 -14.78 11.18 18.98
N GLU A 69 -15.67 11.82 18.22
CA GLU A 69 -15.72 11.71 16.76
C GLU A 69 -14.36 12.03 16.13
N HIS A 70 -13.68 13.04 16.67
CA HIS A 70 -12.36 13.45 16.23
C HIS A 70 -11.30 12.35 16.40
N ILE A 71 -11.32 11.61 17.52
CA ILE A 71 -10.41 10.47 17.74
C ILE A 71 -10.75 9.33 16.79
N VAL A 72 -12.04 8.99 16.66
CA VAL A 72 -12.49 7.92 15.75
C VAL A 72 -12.04 8.22 14.32
N ARG A 73 -12.18 9.47 13.88
CA ARG A 73 -11.71 9.93 12.58
C ARG A 73 -10.20 9.77 12.42
N LYS A 74 -9.40 10.25 13.38
CA LYS A 74 -7.93 10.11 13.34
C LYS A 74 -7.48 8.64 13.34
N CYS A 75 -8.18 7.77 14.07
CA CYS A 75 -7.93 6.34 14.04
C CYS A 75 -8.26 5.72 12.68
N ALA A 76 -9.34 6.15 12.02
CA ALA A 76 -9.69 5.67 10.69
C ALA A 76 -8.61 6.02 9.66
N HIS A 77 -8.17 7.29 9.62
CA HIS A 77 -7.07 7.71 8.76
C HIS A 77 -5.79 6.88 9.04
N PHE A 78 -5.39 6.77 10.30
CA PHE A 78 -4.23 5.94 10.67
C PHE A 78 -4.33 4.49 10.17
N ILE A 79 -5.52 3.86 10.25
CA ILE A 79 -5.77 2.50 9.77
C ILE A 79 -5.72 2.43 8.24
N GLU A 80 -6.32 3.39 7.54
CA GLU A 80 -6.27 3.47 6.07
C GLU A 80 -4.82 3.57 5.58
N TYR A 81 -4.02 4.45 6.19
CA TYR A 81 -2.62 4.58 5.85
C TYR A 81 -1.78 3.38 6.29
N THR A 82 -2.14 2.70 7.38
CA THR A 82 -1.57 1.40 7.74
C THR A 82 -1.82 0.37 6.63
N GLY A 83 -3.02 0.31 6.07
CA GLY A 83 -3.34 -0.52 4.91
C GLY A 83 -2.52 -0.14 3.68
N LEU A 84 -2.37 1.16 3.40
CA LEU A 84 -1.56 1.67 2.29
C LEU A 84 -0.09 1.21 2.42
N GLY A 85 0.49 1.33 3.62
CA GLY A 85 1.86 0.89 3.90
C GLY A 85 2.08 -0.61 3.65
N MET A 86 1.12 -1.46 4.05
CA MET A 86 1.16 -2.89 3.78
C MET A 86 1.10 -3.19 2.28
N LEU A 87 0.18 -2.55 1.56
CA LEU A 87 -0.02 -2.74 0.12
C LEU A 87 1.19 -2.28 -0.69
N LEU A 88 1.75 -1.10 -0.37
CA LEU A 88 2.98 -0.60 -0.97
C LEU A 88 4.11 -1.60 -0.77
N ARG A 89 4.29 -2.09 0.47
CA ARG A 89 5.37 -3.02 0.79
C ARG A 89 5.22 -4.38 0.09
N GLN A 90 3.98 -4.82 -0.12
CA GLN A 90 3.64 -6.01 -0.90
C GLN A 90 3.93 -5.82 -2.40
N SER A 91 3.51 -4.68 -2.98
CA SER A 91 3.82 -4.33 -4.38
C SER A 91 5.34 -4.29 -4.61
N ASP A 92 6.08 -3.68 -3.70
CA ASP A 92 7.54 -3.64 -3.67
C ASP A 92 8.18 -5.04 -3.70
N ALA A 93 7.63 -5.98 -2.93
CA ALA A 93 8.11 -7.36 -2.90
C ALA A 93 7.90 -8.05 -4.26
N CYS A 94 6.78 -7.80 -4.92
CA CYS A 94 6.48 -8.33 -6.25
C CYS A 94 7.42 -7.76 -7.32
N VAL A 95 7.67 -6.45 -7.31
CA VAL A 95 8.61 -5.80 -8.23
C VAL A 95 10.04 -6.33 -8.06
N ARG A 96 10.52 -6.49 -6.82
CA ARG A 96 11.85 -7.07 -6.53
C ARG A 96 11.96 -8.51 -7.02
N ARG A 97 10.89 -9.29 -6.86
CA ARG A 97 10.83 -10.66 -7.38
C ARG A 97 10.91 -10.69 -8.90
N ASN A 98 10.18 -9.80 -9.58
CA ASN A 98 10.25 -9.68 -11.05
C ASN A 98 11.66 -9.33 -11.53
N ARG A 99 12.34 -8.38 -10.85
CA ARG A 99 13.73 -8.01 -11.16
C ARG A 99 14.67 -9.20 -11.07
N THR A 100 14.59 -9.97 -9.98
CA THR A 100 15.45 -11.15 -9.76
C THR A 100 15.23 -12.21 -10.83
N VAL A 101 13.97 -12.45 -11.23
CA VAL A 101 13.63 -13.42 -12.29
C VAL A 101 14.13 -12.94 -13.65
N SER A 102 13.97 -11.65 -13.96
CA SER A 102 14.45 -11.05 -15.19
C SER A 102 15.98 -11.11 -15.32
N GLU A 103 16.70 -10.87 -14.22
CA GLU A 103 18.16 -10.93 -14.18
C GLU A 103 18.68 -12.36 -14.38
N LYS A 104 18.06 -13.35 -13.71
CA LYS A 104 18.39 -14.77 -13.92
C LYS A 104 18.22 -15.20 -15.39
N MET A 105 17.10 -14.81 -16.02
CA MET A 105 16.88 -15.13 -17.44
C MET A 105 17.89 -14.44 -18.37
N ARG A 106 18.30 -13.21 -18.06
CA ARG A 106 19.35 -12.53 -18.83
C ARG A 106 20.68 -13.26 -18.75
N ILE A 107 21.05 -13.75 -17.56
CA ILE A 107 22.28 -14.52 -17.38
C ILE A 107 22.19 -15.87 -18.10
N GLU A 108 21.07 -16.58 -18.00
CA GLU A 108 20.84 -17.84 -18.72
C GLU A 108 20.94 -17.67 -20.24
N ASP A 109 20.35 -16.62 -20.80
CA ASP A 109 20.42 -16.34 -22.25
C ASP A 109 21.85 -15.96 -22.69
N LEU A 110 22.61 -15.22 -21.87
CA LEU A 110 24.01 -14.90 -22.15
C LEU A 110 24.91 -16.15 -22.16
N VAL A 111 24.64 -17.11 -21.28
CA VAL A 111 25.38 -18.39 -21.20
C VAL A 111 25.03 -19.31 -22.37
N ASP A 112 23.75 -19.38 -22.75
CA ASP A 112 23.27 -20.27 -23.82
C ASP A 112 23.69 -19.79 -25.21
N ARG A 113 23.85 -18.47 -25.42
CA ARG A 113 23.98 -17.92 -26.77
C ARG A 113 25.39 -17.81 -27.33
N GLY A 114 26.42 -17.42 -26.58
CA GLY A 114 27.79 -17.27 -27.11
C GLY A 114 27.98 -16.35 -28.35
N ASP A 115 26.92 -15.78 -28.93
CA ASP A 115 26.87 -15.22 -30.29
C ASP A 115 26.29 -13.79 -30.35
N GLY A 116 26.50 -12.96 -29.32
CA GLY A 116 26.50 -11.48 -29.40
C GLY A 116 25.29 -10.72 -29.99
N THR A 117 24.22 -11.36 -30.44
CA THR A 117 23.18 -10.70 -31.26
C THR A 117 21.86 -10.63 -30.52
N GLY A 118 21.80 -9.76 -29.50
CA GLY A 118 20.65 -9.62 -28.61
C GLY A 118 19.58 -8.66 -29.13
N ARG A 119 18.47 -9.20 -29.68
CA ARG A 119 17.19 -8.50 -29.68
C ARG A 119 16.33 -9.03 -28.53
N MET A 120 16.47 -8.41 -27.36
CA MET A 120 15.42 -8.49 -26.34
C MET A 120 14.62 -7.19 -26.41
N CYS A 121 13.38 -7.28 -26.88
CA CYS A 121 12.44 -6.17 -26.78
C CYS A 121 12.16 -5.97 -25.28
N ALA A 122 12.80 -4.96 -24.69
CA ALA A 122 12.62 -4.54 -23.31
C ALA A 122 11.20 -3.94 -23.15
N LEU A 123 10.18 -4.79 -23.04
CA LEU A 123 8.83 -4.37 -22.71
C LEU A 123 8.56 -4.58 -21.22
N THR A 124 9.24 -3.81 -20.37
CA THR A 124 8.72 -3.36 -19.05
C THR A 124 9.63 -2.27 -18.52
N PRO A 125 9.11 -1.20 -17.89
CA PRO A 125 9.95 -0.22 -17.22
C PRO A 125 10.86 -0.89 -16.18
N ASP A 126 12.07 -0.38 -16.02
CA ASP A 126 13.04 -0.93 -15.08
C ASP A 126 12.43 -1.05 -13.69
N GLY A 127 12.61 -2.20 -13.05
CA GLY A 127 12.14 -2.41 -11.68
C GLY A 127 12.63 -1.34 -10.70
N HIS A 128 13.72 -0.64 -11.03
CA HIS A 128 14.21 0.51 -10.27
C HIS A 128 13.20 1.68 -10.28
N VAL A 129 12.62 2.01 -11.44
CA VAL A 129 11.64 3.10 -11.57
C VAL A 129 10.43 2.84 -10.68
N TRP A 130 9.89 1.62 -10.72
CA TRP A 130 8.76 1.24 -9.88
C TRP A 130 9.06 1.32 -8.38
N LEU A 131 10.27 0.92 -7.95
CA LEU A 131 10.67 1.03 -6.55
C LEU A 131 10.82 2.48 -6.10
N GLU A 132 11.33 3.36 -6.94
CA GLU A 132 11.36 4.80 -6.62
C GLU A 132 9.95 5.39 -6.56
N LEU A 133 9.06 5.01 -7.48
CA LEU A 133 7.67 5.43 -7.43
C LEU A 133 6.97 5.01 -6.13
N HIS A 134 7.15 3.77 -5.67
CA HIS A 134 6.59 3.34 -4.39
C HIS A 134 7.18 4.10 -3.19
N ARG A 135 8.47 4.42 -3.21
CA ARG A 135 9.10 5.23 -2.15
C ARG A 135 8.54 6.64 -2.11
N ILE A 136 8.38 7.26 -3.27
CA ILE A 136 7.77 8.59 -3.37
C ILE A 136 6.31 8.53 -2.91
N ALA A 137 5.57 7.49 -3.29
CA ALA A 137 4.16 7.32 -2.92
C ALA A 137 3.92 7.25 -1.40
N ILE A 138 4.84 6.67 -0.62
CA ILE A 138 4.75 6.66 0.86
C ILE A 138 4.60 8.07 1.44
N PHE A 139 5.24 9.07 0.83
CA PHE A 139 5.20 10.46 1.27
C PHE A 139 4.14 11.24 0.50
N ALA A 140 4.12 11.11 -0.82
CA ALA A 140 3.26 11.91 -1.68
C ALA A 140 1.77 11.68 -1.40
N VAL A 141 1.33 10.45 -1.10
CA VAL A 141 -0.09 10.16 -0.87
C VAL A 141 -0.65 10.92 0.35
N PRO A 142 -0.04 10.85 1.56
CA PRO A 142 -0.46 11.67 2.70
C PRO A 142 -0.50 13.18 2.41
N PHE A 143 0.51 13.72 1.71
CA PHE A 143 0.54 15.15 1.38
C PHE A 143 -0.55 15.55 0.39
N LEU A 144 -0.78 14.73 -0.64
CA LEU A 144 -1.83 14.98 -1.62
C LEU A 144 -3.22 14.86 -1.00
N ASP A 145 -3.40 13.93 -0.09
CA ASP A 145 -4.65 13.74 0.64
C ASP A 145 -5.03 14.97 1.46
N GLU A 146 -4.09 15.49 2.25
CA GLU A 146 -4.29 16.73 3.01
C GLU A 146 -4.52 17.94 2.09
N THR A 147 -3.84 17.96 0.94
CA THR A 147 -4.03 18.99 -0.09
C THR A 147 -5.44 18.92 -0.68
N ILE A 148 -5.96 17.72 -0.96
CA ILE A 148 -7.34 17.51 -1.41
C ILE A 148 -8.32 17.99 -0.33
N GLN A 149 -8.04 17.71 0.94
CA GLN A 149 -8.90 18.16 2.04
C GLN A 149 -9.00 19.70 2.12
N LEU A 150 -7.94 20.45 1.79
CA LEU A 150 -8.00 21.91 1.70
C LEU A 150 -9.04 22.43 0.70
N PHE A 151 -9.38 21.63 -0.32
CA PHE A 151 -10.37 21.98 -1.34
C PHE A 151 -11.78 21.45 -1.03
N THR A 152 -11.99 20.85 0.14
CA THR A 152 -13.31 20.33 0.54
C THR A 152 -13.98 21.21 1.59
N GLU A 153 -15.29 21.37 1.45
CA GLU A 153 -16.06 22.27 2.32
C GLU A 153 -16.04 21.82 3.78
N GLY A 154 -15.66 22.75 4.66
CA GLY A 154 -15.63 22.56 6.11
C GLY A 154 -14.44 21.71 6.62
N ARG A 155 -13.48 21.37 5.75
CA ARG A 155 -12.23 20.70 6.14
C ARG A 155 -11.08 21.69 6.23
N SER A 156 -10.03 21.31 6.95
CA SER A 156 -8.83 22.12 7.15
C SER A 156 -7.60 21.25 6.97
N GLY A 157 -6.63 21.75 6.22
CA GLY A 157 -5.30 21.16 6.10
C GLY A 157 -4.52 21.21 7.43
N GLN A 158 -4.12 20.08 8.02
CA GLN A 158 -3.29 20.01 9.22
C GLN A 158 -2.02 19.22 8.97
N LEU A 159 -0.86 19.83 9.25
CA LEU A 159 0.42 19.12 9.22
C LEU A 159 0.46 17.92 10.18
N SER A 160 -0.23 18.02 11.32
CA SER A 160 -0.33 16.90 12.27
C SER A 160 -1.03 15.68 11.68
N ASP A 161 -1.97 15.88 10.75
CA ASP A 161 -2.73 14.79 10.14
C ASP A 161 -1.87 14.09 9.07
N VAL A 162 -1.10 14.86 8.28
CA VAL A 162 -0.04 14.30 7.42
C VAL A 162 0.95 13.44 8.21
N TRP A 163 1.43 13.91 9.37
CA TRP A 163 2.35 13.14 10.21
C TRP A 163 1.70 11.85 10.74
N LEU A 164 0.42 11.91 11.10
CA LEU A 164 -0.33 10.74 11.57
C LEU A 164 -0.47 9.70 10.45
N ASP A 165 -0.77 10.15 9.23
CA ASP A 165 -0.91 9.30 8.05
C ASP A 165 0.42 8.66 7.66
N MET A 166 1.50 9.43 7.71
CA MET A 166 2.85 8.90 7.53
C MET A 166 3.21 7.85 8.60
N ALA A 167 2.83 8.08 9.86
CA ALA A 167 3.02 7.10 10.93
C ALA A 167 2.20 5.83 10.70
N GLY A 168 0.98 5.95 10.16
CA GLY A 168 0.16 4.82 9.72
C GLY A 168 0.88 4.02 8.63
N ALA A 169 1.33 4.66 7.55
CA ALA A 169 2.05 4.01 6.46
C ALA A 169 3.33 3.30 6.90
N LEU A 170 4.09 3.92 7.82
CA LEU A 170 5.26 3.29 8.44
C LEU A 170 4.85 2.06 9.26
N THR A 171 3.82 2.18 10.09
CA THR A 171 3.29 1.08 10.91
C THR A 171 2.89 -0.10 10.04
N GLY A 172 2.15 0.15 8.96
CA GLY A 172 1.78 -0.87 7.97
C GLY A 172 2.99 -1.59 7.37
N THR A 173 4.02 -0.83 7.01
CA THR A 173 5.28 -1.39 6.49
C THR A 173 5.95 -2.31 7.52
N VAL A 174 6.03 -1.89 8.78
CA VAL A 174 6.63 -2.69 9.86
C VAL A 174 5.82 -3.95 10.12
N LEU A 175 4.49 -3.86 10.19
CA LEU A 175 3.61 -5.00 10.40
C LEU A 175 3.72 -6.02 9.27
N TYR A 176 3.77 -5.58 8.02
CA TYR A 176 4.02 -6.46 6.89
C TYR A 176 5.34 -7.21 7.02
N LEU A 177 6.42 -6.49 7.39
CA LEU A 177 7.75 -7.09 7.56
C LEU A 177 7.77 -8.11 8.70
N ALA A 178 7.11 -7.80 9.82
CA ALA A 178 6.97 -8.69 10.96
C ALA A 178 6.20 -9.97 10.58
N ALA A 179 5.02 -9.82 9.97
CA ALA A 179 4.20 -10.94 9.49
C ALA A 179 4.98 -11.83 8.50
N ARG A 180 5.70 -11.21 7.55
CA ARG A 180 6.53 -11.94 6.59
C ARG A 180 7.67 -12.69 7.28
N ARG A 181 8.33 -12.10 8.28
CA ARG A 181 9.39 -12.78 9.05
C ARG A 181 8.83 -13.97 9.82
N ILE A 182 7.68 -13.82 10.47
CA ILE A 182 7.01 -14.89 11.21
C ILE A 182 6.62 -16.03 10.26
N TYR A 183 5.97 -15.72 9.14
CA TYR A 183 5.60 -16.71 8.13
C TYR A 183 6.81 -17.52 7.63
N LEU A 184 7.93 -16.85 7.37
CA LEU A 184 9.15 -17.52 6.92
C LEU A 184 9.80 -18.37 8.03
N ARG A 185 9.63 -18.03 9.31
CA ARG A 185 10.09 -18.89 10.41
C ARG A 185 9.25 -20.16 10.51
N ILE A 186 7.92 -20.02 10.54
CA ILE A 186 7.00 -21.17 10.63
C ILE A 186 7.20 -22.14 9.46
N LYS A 187 7.46 -21.64 8.25
CA LYS A 187 7.69 -22.49 7.07
C LYS A 187 9.05 -23.21 7.07
N LYS A 188 10.02 -22.71 7.84
CA LYS A 188 11.37 -23.28 7.88
C LYS A 188 11.48 -24.41 8.91
N GLU A 189 10.57 -24.44 9.87
CA GLU A 189 10.32 -25.54 10.81
C GLU A 189 9.43 -26.60 10.15
#